data_AF-A0A6C0E3M6-F1
#
_entry.id   AF-A0A6C0E3M6-F1
#
_cell.length_a   1.000
_cell.length_b   1.000
_cell.length_c   1.000
_cell.angle_alpha   90.00
_cell.angle_beta   90.00
_cell.angle_gamma   90.00
#
_symmetry.space_group_name_H-M   'P 1'
#
loop_
_entity.id
_entity.type
_entity.pdbx_description
1 polymer ?
#
loop_
_entity_poly.entity_id
_entity_poly.type
_entity_poly.pdbx_seq_one_letter_code
_entity_poly.pdbx_strand_id
1 'polypeptide(L)'
;MNTNSKTFFTRSLIESYVNFPLNGIQPIKTALGDYELLNYEQFMNWWNDYKKYSANLSINESLIKDSFTKIFTSRCQNLSQGYIIHTINSIFTKSTFDVLFAVYKKDSIIFESDIYDYQSRKSKNVGGFIVVEKGECKKAPNWSFSNYFNNKEINYNNVYSVFLICSSNDNTTCPTIKGQLLMGAYLFVIKSNKSFPQIAVLELLSGYTNIPGFISYSKLGFEKDLHLYGNNCFYSLTNLPMNNSLINKNITDIIQFVIKDVDIIISHESRKILNFYESNINNKENQEKLGILFNILYRIELEPNKILEDLIHVYDNDNNYVEMEQFFGENETENLTTVFYDKDNNYDAKFVEIADYEKCGRDDYRDCYISADAYPKIIEKIKQYYKSEINKMFLSNKTTSYDHYLGQIDCDPDDDVNQPPNKKCRSEYGGKRQKTNKKHKQYKKKKTRILKSKPKYKSKNKKTKTTKKITYVFMNNKRTNV
;
A
#
# COMPACT_ATOMS: atom_id res chain seq x y z
N MET A 1 -31.78 -6.91 12.00
CA MET A 1 -30.75 -7.12 10.97
C MET A 1 -30.22 -8.52 11.15
N ASN A 2 -30.29 -9.37 10.13
CA ASN A 2 -29.77 -10.73 10.20
C ASN A 2 -28.24 -10.61 10.25
N THR A 3 -27.64 -10.71 11.44
CA THR A 3 -26.19 -10.62 11.63
C THR A 3 -25.57 -11.90 11.11
N ASN A 4 -25.41 -12.01 9.80
CA ASN A 4 -24.51 -12.97 9.19
C ASN A 4 -23.18 -12.89 9.96
N SER A 5 -22.85 -13.92 10.73
CA SER A 5 -21.81 -13.86 11.75
C SER A 5 -20.48 -13.47 11.10
N LYS A 6 -19.98 -12.28 11.44
CA LYS A 6 -18.65 -11.81 11.09
C LYS A 6 -17.65 -12.57 11.96
N THR A 7 -16.78 -13.36 11.34
CA THR A 7 -16.01 -14.40 12.04
C THR A 7 -14.50 -14.19 12.00
N PHE A 8 -14.02 -13.16 11.32
CA PHE A 8 -12.58 -12.94 11.20
C PHE A 8 -12.05 -12.13 12.39
N PHE A 9 -12.56 -10.90 12.57
CA PHE A 9 -12.18 -10.03 13.68
C PHE A 9 -13.01 -10.32 14.93
N THR A 10 -12.94 -11.55 15.44
CA THR A 10 -13.66 -11.90 16.68
C THR A 10 -13.14 -11.09 17.86
N ARG A 11 -14.03 -10.79 18.82
CA ARG A 11 -13.69 -10.01 20.02
C ARG A 11 -12.49 -10.61 20.76
N SER A 12 -12.48 -11.93 20.95
CA SER A 12 -11.40 -12.63 21.67
C SER A 12 -10.05 -12.52 20.97
N LEU A 13 -10.01 -12.59 19.63
CA LEU A 13 -8.78 -12.44 18.86
C LEU A 13 -8.25 -11.00 18.91
N ILE A 14 -9.13 -10.01 18.80
CA ILE A 14 -8.74 -8.59 18.91
C ILE A 14 -8.25 -8.26 20.33
N GLU A 15 -8.94 -8.74 21.36
CA GLU A 15 -8.48 -8.57 22.75
C GLU A 15 -7.13 -9.27 22.98
N SER A 16 -6.91 -10.44 22.39
CA SER A 16 -5.62 -11.16 22.45
C SER A 16 -4.50 -10.39 21.76
N TYR A 17 -4.78 -9.77 20.60
CA TYR A 17 -3.83 -8.93 19.88
C TYR A 17 -3.44 -7.69 20.69
N VAL A 18 -4.44 -6.95 21.19
CA VAL A 18 -4.23 -5.71 21.96
C VAL A 18 -3.46 -5.97 23.25
N ASN A 19 -3.73 -7.09 23.92
CA ASN A 19 -3.11 -7.47 25.18
C ASN A 19 -1.92 -8.42 25.02
N PHE A 20 -1.43 -8.66 23.79
CA PHE A 20 -0.35 -9.62 23.56
C PHE A 20 0.90 -9.22 24.34
N PRO A 21 1.41 -10.09 25.24
CA PRO A 21 2.54 -9.75 26.08
C PRO A 21 3.85 -9.92 25.31
N LEU A 22 4.71 -8.89 25.34
CA LEU A 22 6.12 -9.01 24.95
C LEU A 22 6.99 -8.61 26.13
N ASN A 23 7.75 -9.57 26.67
CA ASN A 23 8.63 -9.37 27.82
C ASN A 23 7.94 -8.68 29.01
N GLY A 24 6.67 -9.04 29.27
CA GLY A 24 5.86 -8.46 30.35
C GLY A 24 5.25 -7.08 30.08
N ILE A 25 5.47 -6.50 28.89
CA ILE A 25 4.85 -5.23 28.46
C ILE A 25 3.68 -5.55 27.51
N GLN A 26 2.65 -4.69 27.47
CA GLN A 26 1.56 -4.72 26.48
C GLN A 26 1.80 -3.66 25.38
N PRO A 27 2.77 -3.89 24.47
CA PRO A 27 3.25 -2.82 23.61
C PRO A 27 2.24 -2.39 22.55
N ILE A 28 1.31 -3.25 22.13
CA ILE A 28 0.25 -2.87 21.18
C ILE A 28 -0.70 -1.87 21.82
N LYS A 29 -1.15 -2.14 23.06
CA LYS A 29 -1.98 -1.20 23.82
C LYS A 29 -1.28 0.16 23.99
N THR A 30 0.03 0.16 24.27
CA THR A 30 0.81 1.40 24.34
C THR A 30 0.89 2.10 22.98
N ALA A 31 1.11 1.35 21.88
CA ALA A 31 1.20 1.90 20.53
C ALA A 31 -0.14 2.44 20.00
N LEU A 32 -1.26 1.85 20.43
CA LEU A 32 -2.61 2.36 20.14
C LEU A 32 -2.89 3.69 20.87
N GLY A 33 -2.26 3.93 22.02
CA GLY A 33 -2.53 5.10 22.85
C GLY A 33 -3.99 5.15 23.27
N ASP A 34 -4.68 6.23 22.90
CA ASP A 34 -6.11 6.44 23.20
C ASP A 34 -7.05 5.75 22.19
N TYR A 35 -6.54 4.98 21.23
CA TYR A 35 -7.38 4.22 20.31
C TYR A 35 -7.89 2.91 20.93
N GLU A 36 -9.10 2.55 20.56
CA GLU A 36 -9.68 1.22 20.73
C GLU A 36 -9.86 0.55 19.38
N LEU A 37 -9.60 -0.76 19.31
CA LEU A 37 -9.93 -1.57 18.14
C LEU A 37 -11.29 -2.23 18.37
N LEU A 38 -12.25 -1.90 17.52
CA LEU A 38 -13.62 -2.41 17.59
C LEU A 38 -13.90 -3.24 16.34
N ASN A 39 -14.28 -4.50 16.52
CA ASN A 39 -14.83 -5.28 15.40
C ASN A 39 -16.20 -4.74 14.98
N TYR A 40 -16.79 -5.30 13.91
CA TYR A 40 -18.09 -4.84 13.41
C TYR A 40 -19.18 -4.76 14.50
N GLU A 41 -19.35 -5.81 15.31
CA GLU A 41 -20.39 -5.83 16.35
C GLU A 41 -20.14 -4.79 17.45
N GLN A 42 -18.91 -4.72 17.95
CA GLN A 42 -18.50 -3.73 18.96
C GLN A 42 -18.65 -2.30 18.42
N PHE A 43 -18.30 -2.07 17.16
CA PHE A 43 -18.47 -0.79 16.50
C PHE A 43 -19.95 -0.42 16.38
N MET A 44 -20.82 -1.35 15.98
CA MET A 44 -22.26 -1.10 15.90
C MET A 44 -22.87 -0.81 17.28
N ASN A 45 -22.41 -1.48 18.33
CA ASN A 45 -22.83 -1.20 19.70
C ASN A 45 -22.34 0.17 20.17
N TRP A 46 -21.07 0.50 19.90
CA TRP A 46 -20.51 1.82 20.18
C TRP A 46 -21.28 2.90 19.40
N TRP A 47 -21.53 2.71 18.11
CA TRP A 47 -22.24 3.66 17.25
C TRP A 47 -23.66 3.94 17.75
N ASN A 48 -24.38 2.89 18.16
CA ASN A 48 -25.78 2.93 18.57
C ASN A 48 -26.02 3.27 20.06
N ASP A 49 -24.98 3.55 20.84
CA ASP A 49 -25.14 3.86 22.27
C ASP A 49 -25.98 5.13 22.53
N TYR A 50 -26.20 5.99 21.52
CA TYR A 50 -27.09 7.15 21.59
C TYR A 50 -28.52 6.79 21.98
N LYS A 51 -28.96 5.54 21.74
CA LYS A 51 -30.26 5.02 22.21
C LYS A 51 -30.42 5.12 23.72
N LYS A 52 -29.31 5.18 24.48
CA LYS A 52 -29.32 5.45 25.92
C LYS A 52 -29.85 6.85 26.26
N TYR A 53 -29.76 7.80 25.31
CA TYR A 53 -30.12 9.20 25.51
C TYR A 53 -31.42 9.61 24.78
N SER A 54 -31.89 8.81 23.82
CA SER A 54 -33.19 9.05 23.17
C SER A 54 -33.90 7.73 22.83
N ALA A 55 -34.95 7.41 23.60
CA ALA A 55 -35.74 6.20 23.45
C ALA A 55 -36.56 6.14 22.14
N ASN A 56 -36.80 7.30 21.50
CA ASN A 56 -37.74 7.42 20.38
C ASN A 56 -37.09 7.47 18.99
N LEU A 57 -35.75 7.39 18.89
CA LEU A 57 -35.05 7.48 17.61
C LEU A 57 -34.69 6.09 17.07
N SER A 58 -35.48 5.61 16.11
CA SER A 58 -35.13 4.44 15.30
C SER A 58 -34.05 4.81 14.28
N ILE A 59 -32.80 4.40 14.52
CA ILE A 59 -31.79 4.38 13.46
C ILE A 59 -32.23 3.36 12.40
N ASN A 60 -32.46 3.85 11.18
CA ASN A 60 -32.64 3.01 10.01
C ASN A 60 -31.27 2.65 9.40
N GLU A 61 -31.23 1.60 8.58
CA GLU A 61 -30.01 1.15 7.92
C GLU A 61 -29.38 2.22 7.02
N SER A 62 -30.22 3.05 6.39
CA SER A 62 -29.78 4.16 5.52
C SER A 62 -28.85 5.11 6.25
N LEU A 63 -29.23 5.55 7.46
CA LEU A 63 -28.45 6.51 8.24
C LEU A 63 -27.09 5.94 8.67
N ILE A 64 -27.02 4.63 8.92
CA ILE A 64 -25.76 3.93 9.22
C ILE A 64 -24.90 3.89 7.97
N LYS A 65 -25.46 3.52 6.81
CA LYS A 65 -24.74 3.49 5.53
C LYS A 65 -24.22 4.87 5.13
N ASP A 66 -25.00 5.92 5.36
CA ASP A 66 -24.58 7.31 5.13
C ASP A 66 -23.40 7.69 6.03
N SER A 67 -23.43 7.24 7.29
CA SER A 67 -22.35 7.46 8.25
C SER A 67 -21.08 6.71 7.87
N PHE A 68 -21.20 5.44 7.48
CA PHE A 68 -20.07 4.66 6.94
C PHE A 68 -19.50 5.32 5.69
N THR A 69 -20.35 5.85 4.81
CA THR A 69 -19.91 6.57 3.61
C THR A 69 -19.10 7.81 4.00
N LYS A 70 -19.57 8.60 4.97
CA LYS A 70 -18.81 9.75 5.49
C LYS A 70 -17.46 9.33 6.09
N ILE A 71 -17.44 8.28 6.91
CA ILE A 71 -16.20 7.73 7.49
C ILE A 71 -15.24 7.32 6.37
N PHE A 72 -15.68 6.46 5.45
CA PHE A 72 -14.83 5.89 4.40
C PHE A 72 -14.30 6.98 3.48
N THR A 73 -15.15 7.90 3.02
CA THR A 73 -14.72 9.04 2.18
C THR A 73 -13.74 9.96 2.92
N SER A 74 -13.92 10.18 4.22
CA SER A 74 -13.02 11.04 4.99
C SER A 74 -11.64 10.42 5.26
N ARG A 75 -11.53 9.09 5.25
CA ARG A 75 -10.28 8.36 5.56
C ARG A 75 -9.56 7.84 4.33
N CYS A 76 -10.30 7.47 3.30
CA CYS A 76 -9.74 6.99 2.04
C CYS A 76 -9.68 8.13 1.03
N GLN A 77 -8.53 8.79 0.94
CA GLN A 77 -8.29 9.77 -0.11
C GLN A 77 -8.15 9.07 -1.47
N ASN A 78 -8.62 9.71 -2.54
CA ASN A 78 -8.46 9.26 -3.93
C ASN A 78 -9.20 7.96 -4.32
N LEU A 79 -10.13 7.45 -3.50
CA LEU A 79 -11.01 6.37 -3.92
C LEU A 79 -12.30 6.92 -4.55
N SER A 80 -12.76 6.24 -5.60
CA SER A 80 -14.03 6.59 -6.23
C SER A 80 -15.19 6.32 -5.26
N GLN A 81 -16.20 7.20 -5.29
CA GLN A 81 -17.39 7.03 -4.46
C GLN A 81 -18.11 5.71 -4.75
N GLY A 82 -18.10 5.26 -6.01
CA GLY A 82 -18.67 3.97 -6.40
C GLY A 82 -17.99 2.78 -5.69
N TYR A 83 -16.67 2.80 -5.59
CA TYR A 83 -15.92 1.77 -4.85
C TYR A 83 -16.28 1.78 -3.37
N ILE A 84 -16.30 2.95 -2.72
CA ILE A 84 -16.68 3.09 -1.31
C ILE A 84 -18.09 2.54 -1.04
N ILE A 85 -19.07 2.92 -1.87
CA ILE A 85 -20.45 2.44 -1.75
C ILE A 85 -20.51 0.92 -1.93
N HIS A 86 -19.77 0.37 -2.88
CA HIS A 86 -19.68 -1.08 -3.08
C HIS A 86 -19.13 -1.79 -1.84
N THR A 87 -18.03 -1.29 -1.26
CA THR A 87 -17.43 -1.85 -0.04
C THR A 87 -18.42 -1.86 1.11
N ILE A 88 -19.09 -0.74 1.35
CA ILE A 88 -20.08 -0.59 2.42
C ILE A 88 -21.22 -1.59 2.21
N ASN A 89 -21.81 -1.63 1.02
CA ASN A 89 -22.89 -2.57 0.71
C ASN A 89 -22.45 -4.02 0.93
N SER A 90 -21.22 -4.38 0.53
CA SER A 90 -20.66 -5.71 0.77
C SER A 90 -20.49 -6.02 2.27
N ILE A 91 -20.03 -5.06 3.09
CA ILE A 91 -19.95 -5.23 4.56
C ILE A 91 -21.34 -5.52 5.16
N PHE A 92 -22.39 -4.83 4.72
CA PHE A 92 -23.74 -5.01 5.28
C PHE A 92 -24.44 -6.28 4.77
N THR A 93 -24.18 -6.70 3.53
CA THR A 93 -24.96 -7.75 2.87
C THR A 93 -24.26 -9.11 2.80
N LYS A 94 -22.92 -9.13 2.74
CA LYS A 94 -22.14 -10.36 2.55
C LYS A 94 -21.49 -10.82 3.85
N SER A 95 -21.58 -12.11 4.16
CA SER A 95 -20.90 -12.72 5.32
C SER A 95 -19.38 -12.85 5.13
N THR A 96 -18.89 -12.79 3.90
CA THR A 96 -17.47 -12.92 3.55
C THR A 96 -16.65 -11.69 3.93
N PHE A 97 -17.28 -10.52 4.07
CA PHE A 97 -16.60 -9.28 4.44
C PHE A 97 -16.54 -9.14 5.96
N ASP A 98 -15.45 -8.66 6.52
CA ASP A 98 -15.35 -8.25 7.93
C ASP A 98 -14.59 -6.93 8.02
N VAL A 99 -14.77 -6.18 9.11
CA VAL A 99 -14.17 -4.87 9.30
C VAL A 99 -13.73 -4.67 10.74
N LEU A 100 -12.54 -4.08 10.90
CA LEU A 100 -11.98 -3.65 12.17
C LEU A 100 -11.79 -2.13 12.13
N PHE A 101 -12.35 -1.44 13.11
CA PHE A 101 -12.26 0.01 13.26
C PHE A 101 -11.28 0.38 14.37
N ALA A 102 -10.52 1.44 14.16
CA ALA A 102 -9.81 2.13 15.23
C ALA A 102 -10.58 3.39 15.64
N VAL A 103 -11.07 3.42 16.88
CA VAL A 103 -11.91 4.50 17.41
C VAL A 103 -11.19 5.21 18.55
N TYR A 104 -11.10 6.53 18.48
CA TYR A 104 -10.46 7.37 19.48
C TYR A 104 -11.36 7.50 20.72
N LYS A 105 -10.85 7.15 21.90
CA LYS A 105 -11.63 7.05 23.15
C LYS A 105 -12.06 8.38 23.77
N LYS A 106 -11.55 9.52 23.30
CA LYS A 106 -11.70 10.83 23.98
C LYS A 106 -13.09 11.48 23.83
N ASP A 107 -14.14 10.70 23.65
CA ASP A 107 -15.51 11.17 23.82
C ASP A 107 -15.85 11.20 25.32
N SER A 108 -15.26 12.16 26.04
CA SER A 108 -15.85 12.62 27.29
C SER A 108 -17.17 13.34 26.94
N ILE A 109 -18.25 12.55 26.92
CA ILE A 109 -19.67 12.91 27.12
C ILE A 109 -19.95 14.42 26.96
N ILE A 110 -20.24 14.85 25.74
CA ILE A 110 -20.93 16.13 25.53
C ILE A 110 -22.37 15.78 25.14
N PHE A 111 -23.30 16.08 26.04
CA PHE A 111 -24.73 16.01 25.78
C PHE A 111 -25.06 17.04 24.70
N GLU A 112 -25.34 16.57 23.49
CA GLU A 112 -25.81 17.42 22.40
C GLU A 112 -27.28 17.15 22.13
N SER A 113 -27.97 18.19 21.68
CA SER A 113 -29.40 18.16 21.37
C SER A 113 -29.71 17.59 19.97
N ASP A 114 -28.73 17.46 19.07
CA ASP A 114 -28.93 16.99 17.68
C ASP A 114 -28.16 15.68 17.38
N ILE A 115 -28.86 14.71 16.80
CA ILE A 115 -28.32 13.42 16.35
C ILE A 115 -27.33 13.55 15.20
N TYR A 116 -27.50 14.54 14.31
CA TYR A 116 -26.60 14.73 13.18
C TYR A 116 -25.23 15.22 13.63
N ASP A 117 -25.18 16.14 14.59
CA ASP A 117 -23.93 16.61 15.20
C ASP A 117 -23.24 15.47 15.94
N TYR A 118 -24.00 14.66 16.67
CA TYR A 118 -23.51 13.47 17.34
C TYR A 118 -22.85 12.47 16.39
N GLN A 119 -23.52 12.10 15.30
CA GLN A 119 -22.98 11.17 14.30
C GLN A 119 -21.77 11.74 13.54
N SER A 120 -21.80 13.05 13.25
CA SER A 120 -20.68 13.76 12.64
C SER A 120 -19.45 13.71 13.54
N ARG A 121 -19.59 13.94 14.85
CA ARG A 121 -18.50 13.82 15.83
C ARG A 121 -17.98 12.39 15.94
N LYS A 122 -18.86 11.40 16.07
CA LYS A 122 -18.43 10.00 16.09
C LYS A 122 -17.66 9.59 14.84
N SER A 123 -18.12 10.02 13.66
CA SER A 123 -17.41 9.76 12.41
C SER A 123 -15.96 10.29 12.47
N LYS A 124 -15.76 11.48 13.06
CA LYS A 124 -14.42 12.07 13.25
C LYS A 124 -13.55 11.31 14.24
N ASN A 125 -14.13 10.55 15.17
CA ASN A 125 -13.37 9.73 16.12
C ASN A 125 -12.92 8.40 15.54
N VAL A 126 -13.42 7.99 14.37
CA VAL A 126 -12.87 6.84 13.66
C VAL A 126 -11.54 7.25 13.04
N GLY A 127 -10.43 6.83 13.63
CA GLY A 127 -9.09 7.15 13.16
C GLY A 127 -8.67 6.34 11.95
N GLY A 128 -9.23 5.14 11.76
CA GLY A 128 -8.93 4.28 10.61
C GLY A 128 -9.72 2.99 10.66
N PHE A 129 -9.60 2.19 9.60
CA PHE A 129 -10.23 0.87 9.50
C PHE A 129 -9.50 -0.02 8.51
N ILE A 130 -9.71 -1.32 8.66
CA ILE A 130 -9.33 -2.36 7.69
C ILE A 130 -10.54 -3.25 7.41
N VAL A 131 -10.82 -3.46 6.13
CA VAL A 131 -11.85 -4.34 5.58
C VAL A 131 -11.15 -5.53 4.94
N VAL A 132 -11.63 -6.73 5.25
CA VAL A 132 -11.13 -7.97 4.67
C VAL A 132 -12.27 -8.72 3.97
N GLU A 133 -11.93 -9.46 2.93
CA GLU A 133 -12.86 -10.35 2.23
C GLU A 133 -12.35 -11.79 2.27
N LYS A 134 -13.24 -12.72 2.64
CA LYS A 134 -12.99 -14.16 2.55
C LYS A 134 -13.28 -14.67 1.15
N GLY A 135 -12.32 -15.37 0.55
CA GLY A 135 -12.53 -16.13 -0.68
C GLY A 135 -12.56 -15.28 -1.95
N GLU A 136 -12.05 -14.05 -1.92
CA GLU A 136 -11.80 -13.25 -3.13
C GLU A 136 -10.89 -14.03 -4.10
N CYS A 137 -9.82 -14.64 -3.56
CA CYS A 137 -8.87 -15.44 -4.32
C CYS A 137 -9.28 -16.90 -4.54
N LYS A 138 -10.55 -17.28 -4.37
CA LYS A 138 -10.98 -18.70 -4.39
C LYS A 138 -10.65 -19.46 -5.67
N LYS A 139 -10.40 -18.76 -6.78
CA LYS A 139 -10.05 -19.32 -8.08
C LYS A 139 -8.53 -19.43 -8.28
N ALA A 140 -7.74 -18.93 -7.35
CA ALA A 140 -6.29 -18.97 -7.46
C ALA A 140 -5.78 -20.42 -7.49
N PRO A 141 -4.82 -20.72 -8.39
CA PRO A 141 -4.33 -22.07 -8.56
C PRO A 141 -3.64 -22.58 -7.30
N ASN A 142 -4.06 -23.75 -6.83
CA ASN A 142 -3.49 -24.40 -5.65
C ASN A 142 -1.99 -24.73 -5.79
N TRP A 143 -1.49 -24.85 -7.03
CA TRP A 143 -0.09 -25.19 -7.33
C TRP A 143 0.89 -24.02 -7.14
N SER A 144 0.41 -22.77 -7.14
CA SER A 144 1.22 -21.54 -7.06
C SER A 144 2.16 -21.50 -5.84
N PHE A 145 1.86 -22.26 -4.78
CA PHE A 145 2.68 -22.32 -3.55
C PHE A 145 3.25 -23.70 -3.21
N SER A 146 2.90 -24.73 -3.99
CA SER A 146 3.25 -26.11 -3.67
C SER A 146 4.76 -26.36 -3.65
N ASN A 147 5.52 -25.67 -4.51
CA ASN A 147 6.97 -25.82 -4.61
C ASN A 147 7.75 -25.22 -3.43
N TYR A 148 7.15 -24.32 -2.64
CA TYR A 148 7.83 -23.67 -1.52
C TYR A 148 7.50 -24.28 -0.15
N PHE A 149 6.39 -25.03 -0.05
CA PHE A 149 5.86 -25.50 1.24
C PHE A 149 5.54 -27.00 1.22
N ASN A 150 6.57 -27.86 1.18
CA ASN A 150 6.45 -29.30 1.47
C ASN A 150 5.18 -29.98 0.90
N ASN A 151 4.79 -29.63 -0.34
CA ASN A 151 3.59 -30.14 -1.03
C ASN A 151 2.24 -29.95 -0.29
N LYS A 152 2.11 -28.99 0.64
CA LYS A 152 0.81 -28.72 1.29
C LYS A 152 -0.01 -27.75 0.45
N GLU A 153 -1.07 -28.28 -0.14
CA GLU A 153 -2.04 -27.52 -0.91
C GLU A 153 -2.68 -26.39 -0.08
N ILE A 154 -2.63 -25.15 -0.58
CA ILE A 154 -3.31 -24.01 0.03
C ILE A 154 -4.74 -23.95 -0.51
N ASN A 155 -5.74 -24.06 0.36
CA ASN A 155 -7.13 -23.88 -0.03
C ASN A 155 -7.51 -22.39 -0.01
N TYR A 156 -7.50 -21.76 -1.19
CA TYR A 156 -7.82 -20.35 -1.35
C TYR A 156 -9.28 -19.96 -1.06
N ASN A 157 -10.21 -20.92 -0.99
CA ASN A 157 -11.61 -20.62 -0.63
C ASN A 157 -11.75 -20.01 0.78
N ASN A 158 -10.77 -20.25 1.65
CA ASN A 158 -10.76 -19.76 3.02
C ASN A 158 -9.68 -18.71 3.29
N VAL A 159 -8.99 -18.23 2.26
CA VAL A 159 -8.02 -17.14 2.39
C VAL A 159 -8.79 -15.83 2.56
N TYR A 160 -8.30 -15.00 3.49
CA TYR A 160 -8.80 -13.64 3.67
C TYR A 160 -7.85 -12.68 2.98
N SER A 161 -8.36 -11.85 2.09
CA SER A 161 -7.62 -10.76 1.46
C SER A 161 -7.94 -9.43 2.15
N VAL A 162 -6.99 -8.50 2.14
CA VAL A 162 -7.28 -7.11 2.50
C VAL A 162 -7.98 -6.45 1.32
N PHE A 163 -9.26 -6.12 1.52
CA PHE A 163 -10.06 -5.42 0.50
C PHE A 163 -9.80 -3.91 0.55
N LEU A 164 -9.75 -3.34 1.75
CA LEU A 164 -9.53 -1.89 1.92
C LEU A 164 -8.91 -1.58 3.28
N ILE A 165 -7.88 -0.74 3.32
CA ILE A 165 -7.31 -0.20 4.56
C ILE A 165 -7.10 1.30 4.42
N CYS A 166 -7.61 2.07 5.39
CA CYS A 166 -7.48 3.53 5.41
C CYS A 166 -7.25 4.04 6.82
N SER A 167 -6.42 5.06 6.95
CA SER A 167 -6.18 5.79 8.20
C SER A 167 -6.28 7.30 7.96
N SER A 168 -6.81 8.02 8.95
CA SER A 168 -6.83 9.47 8.97
C SER A 168 -5.40 9.99 8.99
N ASN A 169 -5.06 10.83 8.00
CA ASN A 169 -3.87 11.69 8.07
C ASN A 169 -4.20 13.06 8.69
N ASP A 170 -5.47 13.28 9.07
CA ASP A 170 -5.93 14.52 9.68
C ASP A 170 -5.64 14.51 11.19
N ASN A 171 -4.61 15.25 11.59
CA ASN A 171 -4.24 15.45 13.00
C ASN A 171 -5.08 16.52 13.72
N THR A 172 -6.05 17.16 13.06
CA THR A 172 -6.83 18.24 13.66
C THR A 172 -7.96 17.74 14.56
N THR A 173 -8.53 16.58 14.25
CA THR A 173 -9.71 16.02 14.94
C THR A 173 -9.35 14.86 15.86
N CYS A 174 -8.49 13.95 15.42
CA CYS A 174 -7.96 12.85 16.21
C CYS A 174 -6.49 12.60 15.83
N PRO A 175 -5.62 12.12 16.75
CA PRO A 175 -4.24 11.77 16.40
C PRO A 175 -4.19 10.72 15.27
N THR A 176 -3.28 10.81 14.30
CA THR A 176 -3.18 9.77 13.24
C THR A 176 -2.92 8.39 13.85
N ILE A 177 -3.71 7.37 13.48
CA ILE A 177 -3.38 5.98 13.76
C ILE A 177 -2.52 5.40 12.64
N LYS A 178 -1.46 4.67 13.00
CA LYS A 178 -0.62 3.98 12.02
C LYS A 178 -1.39 2.81 11.39
N GLY A 179 -1.52 2.78 10.07
CA GLY A 179 -2.10 1.64 9.34
C GLY A 179 -1.41 0.30 9.64
N GLN A 180 -0.13 0.33 10.00
CA GLN A 180 0.64 -0.83 10.49
C GLN A 180 -0.04 -1.55 11.67
N LEU A 181 -0.72 -0.83 12.58
CA LEU A 181 -1.44 -1.44 13.70
C LEU A 181 -2.65 -2.25 13.26
N LEU A 182 -3.35 -1.80 12.21
CA LEU A 182 -4.51 -2.51 11.63
C LEU A 182 -4.06 -3.72 10.81
N MET A 183 -3.00 -3.56 10.03
CA MET A 183 -2.40 -4.66 9.27
C MET A 183 -1.81 -5.73 10.21
N GLY A 184 -1.18 -5.31 11.31
CA GLY A 184 -0.72 -6.20 12.37
C GLY A 184 -1.83 -7.05 12.98
N ALA A 185 -3.01 -6.46 13.22
CA ALA A 185 -4.18 -7.18 13.71
C ALA A 185 -4.65 -8.26 12.71
N TYR A 186 -4.66 -7.91 11.41
CA TYR A 186 -4.99 -8.85 10.33
C TYR A 186 -4.03 -10.05 10.28
N LEU A 187 -2.72 -9.81 10.27
CA LEU A 187 -1.74 -10.90 10.29
C LEU A 187 -1.80 -11.73 11.58
N PHE A 188 -2.02 -11.08 12.73
CA PHE A 188 -2.17 -11.75 14.02
C PHE A 188 -3.36 -12.71 14.04
N VAL A 189 -4.51 -12.29 13.50
CA VAL A 189 -5.72 -13.12 13.42
C VAL A 189 -5.46 -14.38 12.60
N ILE A 190 -4.84 -14.25 11.43
CA ILE A 190 -4.50 -15.40 10.57
C ILE A 190 -3.52 -16.33 11.29
N LYS A 191 -2.46 -15.77 11.89
CA LYS A 191 -1.44 -16.58 12.57
C LYS A 191 -1.97 -17.28 13.82
N SER A 192 -2.88 -16.65 14.55
CA SER A 192 -3.43 -17.19 15.80
C SER A 192 -4.51 -18.26 15.56
N ASN A 193 -5.21 -18.18 14.43
CA ASN A 193 -6.25 -19.15 14.09
C ASN A 193 -5.70 -20.26 13.18
N LYS A 194 -5.39 -21.42 13.76
CA LYS A 194 -4.85 -22.58 13.04
C LYS A 194 -5.78 -23.15 11.97
N SER A 195 -7.07 -22.84 12.03
CA SER A 195 -8.05 -23.27 11.01
C SER A 195 -8.00 -22.39 9.75
N PHE A 196 -7.34 -21.24 9.80
CA PHE A 196 -7.15 -20.39 8.63
C PHE A 196 -5.91 -20.82 7.83
N PRO A 197 -5.97 -20.74 6.49
CA PRO A 197 -4.76 -20.83 5.67
C PRO A 197 -3.72 -19.83 6.18
N GLN A 198 -2.48 -20.28 6.38
CA GLN A 198 -1.39 -19.47 6.94
C GLN A 198 -0.75 -18.57 5.89
N ILE A 199 -1.59 -17.81 5.18
CA ILE A 199 -1.24 -16.88 4.12
C ILE A 199 -2.13 -15.65 4.25
N ALA A 200 -1.49 -14.49 4.13
CA ALA A 200 -2.15 -13.20 4.02
C ALA A 200 -2.02 -12.70 2.57
N VAL A 201 -3.04 -12.02 2.06
CA VAL A 201 -3.10 -11.56 0.67
C VAL A 201 -3.64 -10.15 0.62
N LEU A 202 -3.12 -9.32 -0.28
CA LEU A 202 -3.65 -7.99 -0.56
C LEU A 202 -3.38 -7.59 -2.00
N GLU A 203 -4.12 -6.60 -2.47
CA GLU A 203 -3.87 -5.91 -3.73
C GLU A 203 -3.40 -4.48 -3.42
N LEU A 204 -2.16 -4.15 -3.81
CA LEU A 204 -1.62 -2.81 -3.64
C LEU A 204 -2.09 -1.92 -4.80
N LEU A 205 -3.00 -1.00 -4.49
CA LEU A 205 -3.52 0.00 -5.43
C LEU A 205 -2.37 0.77 -6.10
N SER A 206 -2.42 0.91 -7.43
CA SER A 206 -1.41 1.59 -8.25
C SER A 206 -0.02 0.91 -8.27
N GLY A 207 0.12 -0.26 -7.64
CA GLY A 207 1.37 -1.02 -7.63
C GLY A 207 2.54 -0.25 -7.03
N TYR A 208 3.66 -0.22 -7.75
CA TYR A 208 4.93 0.36 -7.27
C TYR A 208 4.91 1.89 -7.15
N THR A 209 3.94 2.59 -7.75
CA THR A 209 3.80 4.05 -7.58
C THR A 209 3.13 4.42 -6.27
N ASN A 210 2.44 3.49 -5.61
CA ASN A 210 2.02 3.64 -4.22
C ASN A 210 3.18 3.30 -3.26
N ILE A 211 4.22 4.14 -3.31
CA ILE A 211 5.48 3.94 -2.57
C ILE A 211 5.26 3.74 -1.06
N PRO A 212 4.43 4.53 -0.36
CA PRO A 212 4.21 4.32 1.08
C PRO A 212 3.56 2.96 1.37
N GLY A 213 2.59 2.54 0.54
CA GLY A 213 1.96 1.23 0.63
C GLY A 213 2.95 0.10 0.35
N PHE A 214 3.69 0.20 -0.75
CA PHE A 214 4.73 -0.77 -1.11
C PHE A 214 5.76 -0.95 0.00
N ILE A 215 6.30 0.16 0.55
CA ILE A 215 7.27 0.10 1.64
C ILE A 215 6.65 -0.58 2.86
N SER A 216 5.49 -0.09 3.32
CA SER A 216 4.87 -0.60 4.54
C SER A 216 4.51 -2.08 4.44
N TYR A 217 3.99 -2.55 3.30
CA TYR A 217 3.59 -3.95 3.13
C TYR A 217 4.80 -4.86 2.90
N SER A 218 5.80 -4.41 2.14
CA SER A 218 7.02 -5.20 1.95
C SER A 218 7.79 -5.38 3.26
N LYS A 219 7.81 -4.40 4.16
CA LYS A 219 8.41 -4.55 5.49
C LYS A 219 7.66 -5.50 6.42
N LEU A 220 6.37 -5.71 6.17
CA LEU A 220 5.58 -6.78 6.79
C LEU A 220 5.86 -8.17 6.15
N GLY A 221 6.72 -8.21 5.14
CA GLY A 221 7.07 -9.38 4.36
C GLY A 221 5.96 -9.80 3.40
N PHE A 222 5.18 -8.83 2.89
CA PHE A 222 4.40 -9.05 1.68
C PHE A 222 5.31 -8.99 0.45
N GLU A 223 5.09 -9.88 -0.50
CA GLU A 223 5.88 -10.01 -1.71
C GLU A 223 4.96 -10.07 -2.93
N LYS A 224 5.43 -9.58 -4.08
CA LYS A 224 4.74 -9.65 -5.37
C LYS A 224 4.39 -11.11 -5.68
N ASP A 225 3.15 -11.35 -6.10
CA ASP A 225 2.71 -12.69 -6.51
C ASP A 225 1.83 -12.64 -7.76
N LEU A 226 2.45 -12.94 -8.90
CA LEU A 226 1.80 -12.90 -10.21
C LEU A 226 0.65 -13.92 -10.34
N HIS A 227 0.62 -14.99 -9.54
CA HIS A 227 -0.41 -16.02 -9.66
C HIS A 227 -1.77 -15.57 -9.15
N LEU A 228 -1.78 -14.53 -8.31
CA LEU A 228 -3.00 -13.91 -7.80
C LEU A 228 -3.64 -12.98 -8.85
N TYR A 229 -2.97 -12.68 -9.96
CA TYR A 229 -3.52 -11.88 -11.05
C TYR A 229 -4.54 -12.64 -11.91
N GLY A 230 -5.46 -11.90 -12.53
CA GLY A 230 -6.43 -12.36 -13.51
C GLY A 230 -7.68 -12.98 -12.89
N ASN A 231 -8.22 -14.01 -13.54
CA ASN A 231 -9.44 -14.72 -13.11
C ASN A 231 -9.30 -15.43 -11.75
N ASN A 232 -8.12 -15.41 -11.15
CA ASN A 232 -7.72 -16.14 -9.97
C ASN A 232 -8.02 -15.37 -8.67
N CYS A 233 -7.75 -14.06 -8.64
CA CYS A 233 -8.07 -13.19 -7.52
C CYS A 233 -8.29 -11.74 -7.94
N PHE A 234 -7.24 -11.08 -8.42
CA PHE A 234 -7.22 -9.64 -8.70
C PHE A 234 -7.11 -9.37 -10.20
N TYR A 235 -8.04 -8.60 -10.76
CA TYR A 235 -8.16 -8.43 -12.21
C TYR A 235 -7.41 -7.21 -12.74
N SER A 236 -7.00 -6.28 -11.87
CA SER A 236 -6.43 -5.01 -12.31
C SER A 236 -4.95 -5.12 -12.65
N LEU A 237 -4.58 -4.76 -13.88
CA LEU A 237 -3.17 -4.66 -14.30
C LEU A 237 -2.42 -3.49 -13.64
N THR A 238 -3.16 -2.50 -13.13
CA THR A 238 -2.57 -1.31 -12.51
C THR A 238 -2.21 -1.53 -11.05
N ASN A 239 -2.68 -2.63 -10.46
CA ASN A 239 -2.43 -2.96 -9.06
C ASN A 239 -1.41 -4.09 -8.94
N LEU A 240 -0.70 -4.12 -7.81
CA LEU A 240 0.30 -5.15 -7.52
C LEU A 240 -0.28 -6.16 -6.51
N PRO A 241 -0.61 -7.38 -6.92
CA PRO A 241 -1.04 -8.43 -6.00
C PRO A 241 0.16 -8.88 -5.17
N MET A 242 -0.06 -8.98 -3.86
CA MET A 242 0.97 -9.36 -2.90
C MET A 242 0.45 -10.43 -1.95
N ASN A 243 1.34 -11.36 -1.59
CA ASN A 243 1.09 -12.37 -0.59
C ASN A 243 2.08 -12.26 0.58
N ASN A 244 1.75 -12.87 1.71
CA ASN A 244 2.65 -13.03 2.84
C ASN A 244 2.43 -14.39 3.49
N SER A 245 3.38 -15.32 3.34
CA SER A 245 3.33 -16.61 4.03
C SER A 245 3.64 -16.45 5.51
N LEU A 246 2.73 -16.95 6.35
CA LEU A 246 2.83 -16.89 7.81
C LEU A 246 3.33 -18.20 8.43
N ILE A 247 3.61 -19.23 7.63
CA ILE A 247 3.97 -20.57 8.11
C ILE A 247 5.18 -20.52 9.05
N ASN A 248 6.26 -19.85 8.63
CA ASN A 248 7.51 -19.77 9.37
C ASN A 248 7.67 -18.48 10.20
N LYS A 249 6.62 -17.65 10.29
CA LYS A 249 6.64 -16.38 11.03
C LYS A 249 6.08 -16.57 12.43
N ASN A 250 6.69 -15.95 13.44
CA ASN A 250 6.14 -15.97 14.79
C ASN A 250 5.23 -14.75 15.03
N ILE A 251 4.26 -14.91 15.93
CA ILE A 251 3.41 -13.79 16.37
C ILE A 251 4.29 -12.66 16.94
N THR A 252 5.34 -13.00 17.68
CA THR A 252 6.31 -12.03 18.21
C THR A 252 6.92 -11.14 17.13
N ASP A 253 7.24 -11.70 15.95
CA ASP A 253 7.85 -10.95 14.85
C ASP A 253 6.85 -9.94 14.27
N ILE A 254 5.59 -10.36 14.11
CA ILE A 254 4.48 -9.49 13.68
C ILE A 254 4.33 -8.32 14.66
N ILE A 255 4.29 -8.60 15.96
CA ILE A 255 4.11 -7.57 16.99
C ILE A 255 5.34 -6.66 17.07
N GLN A 256 6.56 -7.21 16.99
CA GLN A 256 7.79 -6.41 17.01
C GLN A 256 7.87 -5.46 15.83
N PHE A 257 7.49 -5.88 14.63
CA PHE A 257 7.39 -4.99 13.48
C PHE A 257 6.42 -3.84 13.76
N VAL A 258 5.19 -4.15 14.19
CA VAL A 258 4.14 -3.14 14.38
C VAL A 258 4.54 -2.04 15.38
N ILE A 259 5.33 -2.40 16.40
CA ILE A 259 5.73 -1.46 17.46
C ILE A 259 7.07 -0.77 17.18
N LYS A 260 8.06 -1.53 16.68
CA LYS A 260 9.45 -1.07 16.55
C LYS A 260 9.86 -0.74 15.12
N ASP A 261 8.99 -1.01 14.15
CA ASP A 261 9.28 -0.89 12.71
C ASP A 261 10.49 -1.76 12.29
N VAL A 262 10.62 -2.93 12.93
CA VAL A 262 11.67 -3.92 12.61
C VAL A 262 11.13 -4.87 11.55
N ASP A 263 11.69 -4.79 10.35
CA ASP A 263 11.28 -5.58 9.19
C ASP A 263 11.10 -7.08 9.50
N ILE A 264 9.99 -7.62 9.03
CA ILE A 264 9.78 -9.06 8.93
C ILE A 264 10.59 -9.53 7.71
N ILE A 265 11.20 -10.73 7.77
CA ILE A 265 12.00 -11.31 6.68
C ILE A 265 11.44 -10.96 5.29
N ILE A 266 12.25 -10.27 4.49
CA ILE A 266 11.93 -9.74 3.16
C ILE A 266 12.82 -10.44 2.15
N SER A 267 12.29 -10.83 0.99
CA SER A 267 13.12 -11.29 -0.14
C SER A 267 14.18 -10.27 -0.55
N HIS A 268 15.24 -10.78 -1.18
CA HIS A 268 16.33 -9.95 -1.69
C HIS A 268 15.87 -8.94 -2.74
N GLU A 269 14.89 -9.29 -3.58
CA GLU A 269 14.32 -8.38 -4.59
C GLU A 269 13.59 -7.20 -3.93
N SER A 270 12.61 -7.48 -3.06
CA SER A 270 11.89 -6.44 -2.34
C SER A 270 12.85 -5.57 -1.50
N ARG A 271 13.86 -6.18 -0.86
CA ARG A 271 14.90 -5.44 -0.12
C ARG A 271 15.68 -4.47 -1.00
N LYS A 272 16.06 -4.86 -2.23
CA LYS A 272 16.75 -3.94 -3.16
C LYS A 272 15.87 -2.73 -3.51
N ILE A 273 14.60 -2.95 -3.80
CA ILE A 273 13.65 -1.89 -4.14
C ILE A 273 13.43 -0.97 -2.93
N LEU A 274 13.24 -1.54 -1.74
CA LEU A 274 13.10 -0.79 -0.49
C LEU A 274 14.31 0.09 -0.21
N ASN A 275 15.52 -0.47 -0.28
CA ASN A 275 16.75 0.26 -0.04
C ASN A 275 16.89 1.46 -0.99
N PHE A 276 16.43 1.32 -2.25
CA PHE A 276 16.38 2.46 -3.16
C PHE A 276 15.46 3.56 -2.64
N TYR A 277 14.20 3.20 -2.35
CA TYR A 277 13.22 4.19 -1.92
C TYR A 277 13.66 4.91 -0.65
N GLU A 278 14.21 4.17 0.31
CA GLU A 278 14.73 4.73 1.57
C GLU A 278 15.94 5.64 1.34
N SER A 279 16.85 5.26 0.46
CA SER A 279 18.01 6.10 0.10
C SER A 279 17.62 7.37 -0.67
N ASN A 280 16.44 7.37 -1.28
CA ASN A 280 15.91 8.47 -2.10
C ASN A 280 14.71 9.19 -1.46
N ILE A 281 14.56 9.12 -0.15
CA ILE A 281 13.40 9.70 0.55
C ILE A 281 13.18 11.20 0.27
N ASN A 282 14.26 11.91 -0.11
CA ASN A 282 14.24 13.34 -0.43
C ASN A 282 14.07 13.63 -1.93
N ASN A 283 14.10 12.63 -2.81
CA ASN A 283 13.96 12.81 -4.26
C ASN A 283 12.68 12.13 -4.76
N LYS A 284 11.55 12.81 -4.53
CA LYS A 284 10.21 12.32 -4.90
C LYS A 284 10.11 12.00 -6.40
N GLU A 285 10.73 12.80 -7.26
CA GLU A 285 10.73 12.59 -8.71
C GLU A 285 11.40 11.26 -9.09
N ASN A 286 12.58 10.95 -8.52
CA ASN A 286 13.24 9.68 -8.75
C ASN A 286 12.44 8.49 -8.21
N GLN A 287 11.75 8.64 -7.08
CA GLN A 287 10.91 7.58 -6.54
C GLN A 287 9.70 7.33 -7.45
N GLU A 288 9.03 8.39 -7.92
CA GLU A 288 7.90 8.30 -8.84
C GLU A 288 8.33 7.64 -10.16
N LYS A 289 9.43 8.11 -10.77
CA LYS A 289 10.01 7.50 -11.97
C LYS A 289 10.32 6.02 -11.77
N LEU A 290 10.95 5.65 -10.67
CA LEU A 290 11.27 4.25 -10.42
C LEU A 290 10.02 3.38 -10.23
N GLY A 291 9.01 3.90 -9.52
CA GLY A 291 7.73 3.22 -9.37
C GLY A 291 7.05 2.94 -10.71
N ILE A 292 7.11 3.89 -11.64
CA ILE A 292 6.63 3.74 -13.02
C ILE A 292 7.38 2.62 -13.75
N LEU A 293 8.73 2.62 -13.71
CA LEU A 293 9.54 1.61 -14.39
C LEU A 293 9.26 0.20 -13.85
N PHE A 294 9.10 0.05 -12.54
CA PHE A 294 8.73 -1.24 -11.94
C PHE A 294 7.31 -1.68 -12.31
N ASN A 295 6.35 -0.75 -12.38
CA ASN A 295 5.00 -1.05 -12.87
C ASN A 295 5.02 -1.56 -14.31
N ILE A 296 5.80 -0.92 -15.20
CA ILE A 296 5.94 -1.36 -16.59
C ILE A 296 6.52 -2.77 -16.65
N LEU A 297 7.64 -3.03 -15.97
CA LEU A 297 8.24 -4.37 -15.92
C LEU A 297 7.27 -5.43 -15.39
N TYR A 298 6.55 -5.11 -14.32
CA TYR A 298 5.53 -5.97 -13.75
C TYR A 298 4.39 -6.29 -14.73
N ARG A 299 3.87 -5.28 -15.44
CA ARG A 299 2.80 -5.50 -16.43
C ARG A 299 3.27 -6.35 -17.60
N ILE A 300 4.51 -6.15 -18.06
CA ILE A 300 5.12 -6.99 -19.10
C ILE A 300 5.26 -8.44 -18.61
N GLU A 301 5.55 -8.66 -17.32
CA GLU A 301 5.59 -10.02 -16.74
C GLU A 301 4.21 -10.70 -16.71
N LEU A 302 3.13 -9.93 -16.53
CA LEU A 302 1.76 -10.46 -16.47
C LEU A 302 1.15 -10.75 -17.85
N GLU A 303 1.09 -9.74 -18.71
CA GLU A 303 0.40 -9.82 -20.01
C GLU A 303 1.32 -9.25 -21.11
N PRO A 304 2.44 -9.92 -21.44
CA PRO A 304 3.45 -9.40 -22.35
C PRO A 304 2.87 -9.01 -23.72
N ASN A 305 1.99 -9.86 -24.28
CA ASN A 305 1.39 -9.60 -25.59
C ASN A 305 0.47 -8.38 -25.58
N LYS A 306 -0.36 -8.24 -24.55
CA LYS A 306 -1.27 -7.09 -24.43
C LYS A 306 -0.51 -5.78 -24.26
N ILE A 307 0.53 -5.78 -23.43
CA ILE A 307 1.38 -4.59 -23.29
C ILE A 307 2.07 -4.24 -24.60
N LEU A 308 2.47 -5.24 -25.40
CA LEU A 308 3.05 -4.99 -26.71
C LEU A 308 2.00 -4.45 -27.70
N GLU A 309 0.79 -5.01 -27.72
CA GLU A 309 -0.34 -4.49 -28.51
C GLU A 309 -0.66 -3.04 -28.14
N ASP A 310 -0.73 -2.74 -26.83
CA ASP A 310 -0.95 -1.39 -26.33
C ASP A 310 0.17 -0.43 -26.75
N LEU A 311 1.42 -0.89 -26.77
CA LEU A 311 2.57 -0.12 -27.26
C LEU A 311 2.54 0.11 -28.78
N ILE A 312 2.02 -0.85 -29.55
CA ILE A 312 1.96 -0.79 -31.02
C ILE A 312 0.76 0.05 -31.49
N HIS A 313 -0.42 -0.07 -30.87
CA HIS A 313 -1.65 0.63 -31.27
C HIS A 313 -1.57 2.16 -31.16
N VAL A 314 -0.60 2.69 -30.41
CA VAL A 314 -0.26 4.12 -30.38
C VAL A 314 0.10 4.66 -31.76
N TYR A 315 0.50 3.79 -32.70
CA TYR A 315 1.09 4.19 -33.97
C TYR A 315 0.14 4.20 -35.17
N ASP A 316 -1.00 3.51 -35.11
CA ASP A 316 -1.78 3.14 -36.30
C ASP A 316 -2.87 4.16 -36.71
N ASN A 317 -3.10 5.24 -35.95
CA ASN A 317 -4.11 6.24 -36.29
C ASN A 317 -3.53 7.67 -36.36
N ASP A 318 -3.18 8.10 -37.57
CA ASP A 318 -3.07 9.51 -38.00
C ASP A 318 -2.08 10.46 -37.30
N ASN A 319 -0.89 10.01 -36.85
CA ASN A 319 0.11 10.88 -36.19
C ASN A 319 -0.44 11.67 -34.97
N ASN A 320 -1.64 11.31 -34.49
CA ASN A 320 -2.26 11.89 -33.32
C ASN A 320 -2.08 10.87 -32.20
N TYR A 321 -1.34 11.26 -31.17
CA TYR A 321 -1.21 10.55 -29.90
C TYR A 321 -2.60 10.19 -29.36
N VAL A 322 -3.10 8.99 -29.63
CA VAL A 322 -4.35 8.50 -29.03
C VAL A 322 -4.02 7.84 -27.68
N GLU A 323 -4.41 8.53 -26.61
CA GLU A 323 -4.70 8.10 -25.24
C GLU A 323 -4.02 6.81 -24.67
N MET A 324 -2.68 6.78 -24.60
CA MET A 324 -1.99 5.91 -23.62
C MET A 324 -2.34 6.26 -22.16
N GLU A 325 -2.89 7.46 -21.92
CA GLU A 325 -3.32 7.95 -20.60
C GLU A 325 -4.30 7.02 -19.90
N GLN A 326 -5.16 6.29 -20.63
CA GLN A 326 -6.14 5.40 -20.00
C GLN A 326 -5.52 4.17 -19.33
N PHE A 327 -4.38 3.69 -19.84
CA PHE A 327 -3.75 2.44 -19.37
C PHE A 327 -2.52 2.67 -18.50
N PHE A 328 -1.71 3.66 -18.87
CA PHE A 328 -0.46 3.98 -18.20
C PHE A 328 -0.60 5.25 -17.33
N GLY A 329 -1.61 6.10 -17.57
CA GLY A 329 -1.66 7.44 -17.01
C GLY A 329 -0.70 8.38 -17.74
N GLU A 330 -0.95 9.70 -17.65
CA GLU A 330 -0.20 10.75 -18.35
C GLU A 330 1.33 10.60 -18.23
N ASN A 331 1.83 10.34 -17.01
CA ASN A 331 3.27 10.30 -16.75
C ASN A 331 3.97 9.00 -17.19
N GLU A 332 3.28 7.86 -17.23
CA GLU A 332 3.88 6.59 -17.68
C GLU A 332 3.98 6.56 -19.22
N THR A 333 3.01 7.20 -19.90
CA THR A 333 2.94 7.37 -21.36
C THR A 333 4.19 8.03 -21.94
N GLU A 334 4.61 9.16 -21.35
CA GLU A 334 5.78 9.92 -21.82
C GLU A 334 7.10 9.12 -21.69
N ASN A 335 7.19 8.21 -20.71
CA ASN A 335 8.37 7.35 -20.54
C ASN A 335 8.39 6.16 -21.50
N LEU A 336 7.24 5.72 -22.03
CA LEU A 336 7.17 4.65 -23.02
C LEU A 336 7.57 5.15 -24.41
N THR A 337 7.18 6.38 -24.77
CA THR A 337 7.54 6.96 -26.08
C THR A 337 9.05 7.16 -26.21
N THR A 338 9.74 7.60 -25.16
CA THR A 338 11.22 7.77 -25.19
C THR A 338 12.01 6.47 -25.42
N VAL A 339 11.41 5.29 -25.31
CA VAL A 339 12.07 4.00 -25.63
C VAL A 339 12.12 3.76 -27.15
N PHE A 340 11.16 4.29 -27.89
CA PHE A 340 11.04 4.06 -29.33
C PHE A 340 11.67 5.17 -30.18
N TYR A 341 11.95 6.33 -29.57
CA TYR A 341 12.51 7.49 -30.26
C TYR A 341 13.88 7.88 -29.69
N ASP A 342 14.81 8.23 -30.57
CA ASP A 342 16.02 8.94 -30.20
C ASP A 342 15.72 10.40 -29.82
N LYS A 343 16.75 11.14 -29.38
CA LYS A 343 16.62 12.55 -28.95
C LYS A 343 16.16 13.50 -30.06
N ASP A 344 16.21 13.07 -31.31
CA ASP A 344 15.83 13.84 -32.50
C ASP A 344 14.44 13.42 -33.03
N ASN A 345 13.67 12.64 -32.24
CA ASN A 345 12.40 12.03 -32.65
C ASN A 345 12.51 11.09 -33.87
N ASN A 346 13.71 10.59 -34.18
CA ASN A 346 13.84 9.48 -35.12
C ASN A 346 13.59 8.17 -34.37
N TYR A 347 13.08 7.17 -35.05
CA TYR A 347 13.01 5.82 -34.48
C TYR A 347 14.40 5.41 -33.97
N ASP A 348 14.50 4.89 -32.74
CA ASP A 348 15.70 4.17 -32.34
C ASP A 348 15.84 2.97 -33.29
N ALA A 349 16.80 3.07 -34.20
CA ALA A 349 17.03 2.11 -35.29
C ALA A 349 17.15 0.66 -34.80
N LYS A 350 17.41 0.44 -33.50
CA LYS A 350 17.50 -0.87 -32.84
C LYS A 350 16.19 -1.62 -32.67
N PHE A 351 15.04 -0.93 -32.64
CA PHE A 351 13.72 -1.58 -32.59
C PHE A 351 13.15 -1.82 -33.98
N VAL A 352 13.48 -0.93 -34.92
CA VAL A 352 13.18 -1.08 -36.36
C VAL A 352 13.79 -2.36 -36.93
N GLU A 353 14.98 -2.78 -36.49
CA GLU A 353 15.59 -4.05 -36.94
C GLU A 353 14.83 -5.34 -36.54
N ILE A 354 13.88 -5.29 -35.60
CA ILE A 354 13.20 -6.51 -35.08
C ILE A 354 11.88 -6.78 -35.79
N ALA A 355 11.21 -5.72 -36.24
CA ALA A 355 10.17 -5.89 -37.24
C ALA A 355 10.88 -6.30 -38.53
N ASP A 356 10.45 -7.40 -39.14
CA ASP A 356 11.02 -7.98 -40.36
C ASP A 356 10.69 -7.04 -41.55
N TYR A 357 11.24 -5.82 -41.54
CA TYR A 357 10.97 -4.74 -42.49
C TYR A 357 11.32 -5.14 -43.92
N GLU A 358 12.17 -6.16 -44.11
CA GLU A 358 12.48 -6.71 -45.42
C GLU A 358 11.25 -7.30 -46.13
N LYS A 359 10.18 -7.65 -45.40
CA LYS A 359 8.92 -8.14 -45.98
C LYS A 359 7.83 -7.09 -46.11
N CYS A 360 7.97 -5.93 -45.46
CA CYS A 360 7.06 -4.82 -45.65
C CYS A 360 7.46 -4.06 -46.91
N GLY A 361 6.65 -4.14 -47.96
CA GLY A 361 6.83 -3.29 -49.14
C GLY A 361 6.90 -1.82 -48.71
N ARG A 362 7.88 -1.07 -49.26
CA ARG A 362 8.24 0.30 -48.84
C ARG A 362 7.11 1.32 -48.85
N ASP A 363 5.95 0.98 -49.41
CA ASP A 363 4.88 1.91 -49.76
C ASP A 363 3.60 1.76 -48.91
N ASP A 364 3.48 0.76 -48.03
CA ASP A 364 2.30 0.63 -47.15
C ASP A 364 2.66 0.08 -45.76
N TYR A 365 3.02 1.00 -44.85
CA TYR A 365 3.40 0.68 -43.47
C TYR A 365 2.24 0.20 -42.59
N ARG A 366 1.00 0.33 -43.06
CA ARG A 366 -0.21 0.00 -42.29
C ARG A 366 -0.41 -1.51 -42.10
N ASP A 367 0.20 -2.34 -42.95
CA ASP A 367 0.00 -3.80 -42.94
C ASP A 367 1.23 -4.57 -42.41
N CYS A 368 2.15 -3.91 -41.71
CA CYS A 368 3.31 -4.56 -41.11
C CYS A 368 2.91 -5.40 -39.88
N TYR A 369 2.55 -6.65 -40.13
CA TYR A 369 2.37 -7.63 -39.06
C TYR A 369 3.73 -8.03 -38.47
N ILE A 370 3.95 -7.72 -37.20
CA ILE A 370 5.04 -8.32 -36.43
C ILE A 370 4.76 -9.83 -36.37
N SER A 371 5.71 -10.64 -36.82
CA SER A 371 5.54 -12.10 -36.75
C SER A 371 5.40 -12.53 -35.28
N ALA A 372 4.50 -13.48 -35.01
CA ALA A 372 4.29 -14.00 -33.65
C ALA A 372 5.60 -14.46 -32.98
N ASP A 373 6.55 -14.97 -33.77
CA ASP A 373 7.87 -15.42 -33.31
C ASP A 373 8.82 -14.27 -32.91
N ALA A 374 8.55 -13.04 -33.33
CA ALA A 374 9.32 -11.86 -32.93
C ALA A 374 8.88 -11.28 -31.57
N TYR A 375 7.63 -11.51 -31.14
CA TYR A 375 7.08 -10.98 -29.88
C TYR A 375 7.98 -11.28 -28.67
N PRO A 376 8.40 -12.54 -28.41
CA PRO A 376 9.24 -12.84 -27.25
C PRO A 376 10.58 -12.09 -27.25
N LYS A 377 11.19 -11.87 -28.43
CA LYS A 377 12.45 -11.16 -28.58
C LYS A 377 12.29 -9.66 -28.30
N ILE A 378 11.21 -9.06 -28.80
CA ILE A 378 10.88 -7.65 -28.56
C ILE A 378 10.65 -7.43 -27.06
N ILE A 379 9.82 -8.28 -26.43
CA ILE A 379 9.54 -8.23 -25.00
C ILE A 379 10.82 -8.34 -24.16
N GLU A 380 11.73 -9.26 -24.51
CA GLU A 380 12.98 -9.40 -23.78
C GLU A 380 13.89 -8.17 -23.92
N LYS A 381 13.96 -7.55 -25.10
CA LYS A 381 14.70 -6.28 -25.27
C LYS A 381 14.08 -5.13 -24.47
N ILE A 382 12.75 -5.02 -24.43
CA ILE A 382 12.05 -4.00 -23.62
C ILE A 382 12.36 -4.23 -22.13
N LYS A 383 12.29 -5.49 -21.65
CA LYS A 383 12.69 -5.84 -20.28
C LYS A 383 14.14 -5.45 -19.98
N GLN A 384 15.07 -5.73 -20.90
CA GLN A 384 16.48 -5.38 -20.74
C GLN A 384 16.71 -3.87 -20.68
N TYR A 385 16.03 -3.10 -21.52
CA TYR A 385 16.06 -1.65 -21.50
C TYR A 385 15.62 -1.10 -20.14
N TYR A 386 14.44 -1.49 -19.65
CA TYR A 386 13.93 -0.99 -18.37
C TYR A 386 14.78 -1.45 -17.18
N LYS A 387 15.27 -2.69 -17.19
CA LYS A 387 16.25 -3.16 -16.20
C LYS A 387 17.53 -2.32 -16.21
N SER A 388 18.01 -1.93 -17.40
CA SER A 388 19.17 -1.04 -17.56
C SER A 388 18.89 0.35 -16.97
N GLU A 389 17.74 0.96 -17.26
CA GLU A 389 17.39 2.29 -16.71
C GLU A 389 17.28 2.25 -15.18
N ILE A 390 16.64 1.22 -14.64
CA ILE A 390 16.58 0.98 -13.19
C ILE A 390 18.00 0.87 -12.62
N ASN A 391 18.88 0.08 -13.23
CA ASN A 391 20.26 -0.08 -12.79
C ASN A 391 21.06 1.23 -12.84
N LYS A 392 20.86 2.07 -13.87
CA LYS A 392 21.48 3.40 -13.94
C LYS A 392 21.05 4.27 -12.76
N MET A 393 19.76 4.27 -12.41
CA MET A 393 19.24 4.99 -11.24
C MET A 393 19.85 4.45 -9.93
N PHE A 394 20.01 3.13 -9.80
CA PHE A 394 20.69 2.53 -8.64
C PHE A 394 22.14 2.97 -8.53
N LEU A 395 22.87 3.01 -9.65
CA LEU A 395 24.29 3.39 -9.68
C LEU A 395 24.51 4.88 -9.41
N SER A 396 23.66 5.76 -9.95
CA SER A 396 23.73 7.21 -9.70
C SER A 396 23.50 7.60 -8.24
N ASN A 397 22.84 6.74 -7.47
CA ASN A 397 22.60 6.96 -6.04
C ASN A 397 23.71 6.44 -5.14
N LYS A 398 24.51 5.46 -5.60
CA LYS A 398 25.65 4.97 -4.81
C LYS A 398 26.74 6.03 -4.67
N THR A 399 26.92 6.89 -5.66
CA THR A 399 27.98 7.92 -5.65
C THR A 399 27.77 9.02 -4.63
N THR A 400 26.58 9.15 -4.02
CA THR A 400 26.28 10.18 -3.00
C THR A 400 26.23 9.66 -1.57
N SER A 401 26.17 8.34 -1.36
CA SER A 401 25.96 7.71 -0.04
C SER A 401 27.21 7.02 0.55
N TYR A 402 28.33 6.98 -0.17
CA TYR A 402 29.41 6.02 0.12
C TYR A 402 30.42 6.41 1.22
N ASP A 403 30.33 7.59 1.82
CA ASP A 403 31.31 7.99 2.86
C ASP A 403 30.94 7.61 4.30
N HIS A 404 29.78 6.98 4.56
CA HIS A 404 29.34 6.83 5.96
C HIS A 404 28.87 5.47 6.48
N TYR A 405 28.66 4.43 5.65
CA TYR A 405 27.93 3.24 6.13
C TYR A 405 28.44 1.83 5.80
N LEU A 406 29.57 1.65 5.12
CA LEU A 406 30.11 0.30 4.88
C LEU A 406 31.54 0.15 5.41
N GLY A 407 31.64 0.09 6.73
CA GLY A 407 32.65 -0.72 7.39
C GLY A 407 31.94 -1.83 8.15
N GLN A 408 31.57 -2.93 7.49
CA GLN A 408 31.48 -4.27 8.08
C GLN A 408 31.03 -5.37 7.08
N ILE A 409 31.96 -6.30 6.86
CA ILE A 409 31.81 -7.76 6.70
C ILE A 409 31.26 -8.25 5.35
N ASP A 410 32.18 -8.40 4.40
CA ASP A 410 32.12 -9.47 3.41
C ASP A 410 32.52 -10.78 4.10
N CYS A 411 31.62 -11.76 4.12
CA CYS A 411 31.99 -13.16 4.27
C CYS A 411 31.76 -13.82 2.91
N ASP A 412 32.86 -14.26 2.31
CA ASP A 412 32.91 -14.99 1.05
C ASP A 412 32.15 -16.33 1.17
N PRO A 413 31.26 -16.70 0.23
CA PRO A 413 30.50 -17.94 0.33
C PRO A 413 31.20 -19.18 -0.25
N ASP A 414 32.47 -19.09 -0.66
CA ASP A 414 33.18 -20.16 -1.39
C ASP A 414 34.18 -20.97 -0.52
N ASP A 415 33.83 -21.31 0.72
CA ASP A 415 34.61 -22.28 1.53
C ASP A 415 33.87 -23.63 1.70
N ASP A 416 34.23 -24.55 0.81
CA ASP A 416 34.34 -26.01 0.88
C ASP A 416 33.44 -26.84 1.85
N VAL A 417 32.72 -27.81 1.27
CA VAL A 417 31.63 -28.61 1.85
C VAL A 417 32.10 -29.74 2.80
N ASN A 418 33.37 -29.83 3.18
CA ASN A 418 33.89 -30.99 3.93
C ASN A 418 34.83 -30.67 5.10
N GLN A 419 34.44 -29.79 6.04
CA GLN A 419 35.12 -29.72 7.35
C GLN A 419 34.16 -29.66 8.56
N PRO A 420 34.46 -30.41 9.65
CA PRO A 420 33.63 -30.47 10.85
C PRO A 420 33.76 -29.20 11.72
N PRO A 421 32.76 -28.91 12.58
CA PRO A 421 32.59 -27.59 13.16
C PRO A 421 33.54 -27.38 14.33
N ASN A 422 34.55 -26.51 14.18
CA ASN A 422 35.18 -25.87 15.33
C ASN A 422 35.84 -24.53 15.00
N LYS A 423 35.25 -23.47 15.58
CA LYS A 423 35.89 -22.22 16.05
C LYS A 423 36.75 -21.44 15.05
N LYS A 424 36.18 -20.38 14.44
CA LYS A 424 36.88 -19.10 14.17
C LYS A 424 35.96 -17.96 13.73
N CYS A 425 35.09 -17.49 14.62
CA CYS A 425 34.62 -16.10 14.61
C CYS A 425 34.68 -15.57 16.04
N ARG A 426 35.87 -15.15 16.49
CA ARG A 426 36.06 -14.38 17.73
C ARG A 426 36.40 -12.96 17.33
N SER A 427 35.46 -12.03 17.48
CA SER A 427 35.75 -10.60 17.52
C SER A 427 36.28 -10.24 18.90
N GLU A 428 37.55 -9.86 18.98
CA GLU A 428 38.15 -9.29 20.17
C GLU A 428 37.69 -7.83 20.33
N TYR A 429 36.76 -7.59 21.26
CA TYR A 429 36.54 -6.26 21.82
C TYR A 429 37.65 -5.95 22.83
N GLY A 430 38.70 -5.27 22.36
CA GLY A 430 39.87 -4.87 23.15
C GLY A 430 40.23 -3.39 22.99
N GLY A 431 39.26 -2.47 23.11
CA GLY A 431 39.48 -1.03 23.00
C GLY A 431 39.51 -0.31 24.34
N LYS A 432 40.70 0.09 24.79
CA LYS A 432 41.01 0.78 26.05
C LYS A 432 40.23 2.10 26.24
N ARG A 433 39.58 2.25 27.40
CA ARG A 433 39.08 3.54 27.93
C ARG A 433 40.25 4.47 28.22
N GLN A 434 40.41 5.54 27.44
CA GLN A 434 41.17 6.71 27.87
C GLN A 434 40.31 7.60 28.76
N LYS A 435 40.81 7.84 29.98
CA LYS A 435 40.30 8.82 30.93
C LYS A 435 40.73 10.22 30.47
N THR A 436 39.77 11.13 30.27
CA THR A 436 40.03 12.58 30.33
C THR A 436 39.05 13.22 31.31
N ASN A 437 39.58 13.54 32.49
CA ASN A 437 39.00 14.53 33.39
C ASN A 437 39.23 15.93 32.79
N LYS A 438 38.22 16.80 32.76
CA LYS A 438 38.23 18.12 33.44
C LYS A 438 37.07 19.05 33.06
N LYS A 439 36.55 19.67 34.13
CA LYS A 439 36.01 21.03 34.27
C LYS A 439 34.54 21.29 33.93
N HIS A 440 33.74 21.22 35.01
CA HIS A 440 32.58 22.05 35.24
C HIS A 440 32.87 23.54 35.00
N LYS A 441 32.05 24.20 34.17
CA LYS A 441 31.79 25.64 34.23
C LYS A 441 30.30 25.86 34.46
N GLN A 442 30.00 26.43 35.62
CA GLN A 442 28.69 26.97 35.98
C GLN A 442 28.34 28.13 35.04
N TYR A 443 27.20 28.06 34.35
CA TYR A 443 26.61 29.22 33.69
C TYR A 443 25.46 29.79 34.54
N LYS A 444 25.64 31.05 34.92
CA LYS A 444 24.73 31.90 35.68
C LYS A 444 23.41 32.10 34.94
N LYS A 445 22.30 31.93 35.67
CA LYS A 445 20.95 32.39 35.30
C LYS A 445 20.97 33.91 35.05
N LYS A 446 20.70 34.35 33.82
CA LYS A 446 20.29 35.72 33.51
C LYS A 446 18.76 35.75 33.37
N LYS A 447 18.11 36.49 34.28
CA LYS A 447 16.70 36.91 34.20
C LYS A 447 16.58 37.91 33.05
N THR A 448 15.70 37.64 32.10
CA THR A 448 15.26 38.62 31.08
C THR A 448 13.84 39.06 31.41
N ARG A 449 13.69 40.37 31.62
CA ARG A 449 12.40 41.07 31.78
C ARG A 449 11.60 40.99 30.49
N ILE A 450 10.35 40.56 30.58
CA ILE A 450 9.37 40.66 29.50
C ILE A 450 8.77 42.07 29.54
N LEU A 451 9.13 42.91 28.58
CA LEU A 451 8.44 44.16 28.27
C LEU A 451 7.31 43.86 27.28
N LYS A 452 6.07 44.19 27.68
CA LYS A 452 4.88 44.14 26.84
C LYS A 452 4.93 45.31 25.85
N SER A 453 4.93 45.03 24.55
CA SER A 453 4.53 45.99 23.52
C SER A 453 3.42 45.37 22.66
N LYS A 454 2.29 46.08 22.59
CA LYS A 454 1.16 45.75 21.71
C LYS A 454 1.44 46.28 20.31
N PRO A 455 1.17 45.53 19.23
CA PRO A 455 0.95 46.13 17.93
C PRO A 455 -0.55 46.30 17.65
N LYS A 456 -0.94 47.54 17.31
CA LYS A 456 -2.21 47.85 16.63
C LYS A 456 -2.06 47.45 15.17
N TYR A 457 -2.91 46.56 14.66
CA TYR A 457 -3.07 46.36 13.21
C TYR A 457 -4.45 46.81 12.75
N LYS A 458 -4.43 47.69 11.75
CA LYS A 458 -5.58 48.30 11.09
C LYS A 458 -6.23 47.28 10.16
N SER A 459 -7.56 47.21 10.22
CA SER A 459 -8.42 46.50 9.28
C SER A 459 -8.39 47.15 7.91
N LYS A 460 -8.28 46.35 6.85
CA LYS A 460 -8.88 46.58 5.53
C LYS A 460 -8.70 45.31 4.70
N ASN A 461 -9.79 44.62 4.37
CA ASN A 461 -9.86 43.78 3.18
C ASN A 461 -11.31 43.71 2.70
N LYS A 462 -11.57 44.39 1.58
CA LYS A 462 -12.76 44.22 0.75
C LYS A 462 -12.60 42.89 0.00
N LYS A 463 -13.57 41.98 0.14
CA LYS A 463 -13.72 40.82 -0.76
C LYS A 463 -14.88 41.06 -1.70
N THR A 464 -14.59 41.23 -2.99
CA THR A 464 -15.54 41.07 -4.09
C THR A 464 -15.73 39.57 -4.33
N LYS A 465 -16.98 39.11 -4.28
CA LYS A 465 -17.38 37.75 -4.66
C LYS A 465 -17.87 37.78 -6.11
N THR A 466 -17.20 37.05 -7.00
CA THR A 466 -17.72 36.67 -8.32
C THR A 466 -18.08 35.19 -8.28
N THR A 467 -19.38 34.89 -8.28
CA THR A 467 -19.91 33.54 -8.43
C THR A 467 -20.07 33.21 -9.91
N LYS A 468 -19.25 32.30 -10.45
CA LYS A 468 -19.54 31.60 -11.70
C LYS A 468 -20.41 30.38 -11.39
N LYS A 469 -21.64 30.36 -11.91
CA LYS A 469 -22.51 29.18 -11.98
C LYS A 469 -21.94 28.24 -13.05
N ILE A 470 -21.66 27.00 -12.68
CA ILE A 470 -21.41 25.91 -13.63
C ILE A 470 -22.68 25.05 -13.63
N THR A 471 -23.30 24.93 -14.79
CA THR A 471 -24.47 24.08 -15.03
C THR A 471 -23.96 22.76 -15.60
N TYR A 472 -24.24 21.65 -14.93
CA TYR A 472 -23.96 20.31 -15.47
C TYR A 472 -25.19 19.80 -16.23
N VAL A 473 -24.99 19.42 -17.49
CA VAL A 473 -25.98 18.72 -18.32
C VAL A 473 -25.70 17.22 -18.17
N PHE A 474 -26.65 16.48 -17.62
CA PHE A 474 -26.59 15.02 -17.55
C PHE A 474 -27.11 14.42 -18.87
N MET A 475 -26.24 13.72 -19.60
CA MET A 475 -26.66 12.82 -20.68
C MET A 475 -26.87 11.42 -20.12
N ASN A 476 -28.12 10.97 -20.12
CA ASN A 476 -28.52 9.59 -19.81
C ASN A 476 -28.27 8.71 -21.04
N ASN A 477 -27.25 7.85 -21.00
CA ASN A 477 -27.15 6.73 -21.94
C ASN A 477 -27.63 5.44 -21.28
N LYS A 478 -28.83 5.03 -21.70
CA LYS A 478 -29.37 3.69 -21.48
C LYS A 478 -28.47 2.68 -22.20
N ARG A 479 -27.92 1.69 -21.49
CA ARG A 479 -27.39 0.47 -22.10
C ARG A 479 -28.51 -0.53 -22.30
N THR A 480 -28.71 -0.90 -23.56
CA THR A 480 -29.49 -2.06 -24.00
C THR A 480 -28.69 -3.34 -23.77
N ASN A 481 -29.41 -4.38 -23.33
CA ASN A 481 -28.90 -5.74 -23.18
C ASN A 481 -28.55 -6.36 -24.55
N VAL A 482 -27.40 -7.03 -24.61
CA VAL A 482 -27.17 -8.24 -25.41
C VAL A 482 -26.49 -9.25 -24.50
#